data_AF-A0A8T3WV34-F1
#
_entry.id   AF-A0A8T3WV34-F1
#
_cell.length_a   1.000
_cell.length_b   1.000
_cell.length_c   1.000
_cell.angle_alpha   90.00
_cell.angle_beta   90.00
_cell.angle_gamma   90.00
#
_symmetry.space_group_name_H-M   'P 1'
#
loop_
_entity.id
_entity.type
_entity.pdbx_description
1 polymer ?
#
loop_
_entity_poly.entity_id
_entity_poly.type
_entity_poly.pdbx_seq_one_letter_code
_entity_poly.pdbx_strand_id
1 'polypeptide(L)'
;MHEGLSIEAQALDEKIKKVFGFDNSVQEVDLTQEFRRMQGTPGFCHFPFGILEKVPDLKSKKVMLLTGRDLYAGDSEQDDWIFGFHAGNLMVVSTARMKGPDNKPLDRLEVPEELYLARMVFTGIHEIGHDVVKAGHYLSAVWINAITGHQLEMGPHCTDNRCVMYEVVDIIAPPPEEGHMLLGDQKKFDTGIDEHLKRMQSDYFCERCKPSIEIPDAYR
;
A
#
# COMPACT_ATOMS: atom_id res chain seq x y z
N MET A 1 0.65 21.30 -16.66
CA MET A 1 -0.67 21.26 -15.99
C MET A 1 -1.36 20.01 -16.46
N HIS A 2 -1.66 19.09 -15.54
CA HIS A 2 -2.32 17.83 -15.84
C HIS A 2 -3.84 18.02 -15.73
N GLU A 3 -4.47 18.55 -16.78
CA GLU A 3 -5.94 18.62 -16.84
C GLU A 3 -6.51 17.20 -16.90
N GLY A 4 -7.44 16.87 -15.98
CA GLY A 4 -8.20 15.61 -15.98
C GLY A 4 -7.68 14.47 -15.09
N LEU A 5 -6.55 14.60 -14.41
CA LEU A 5 -6.09 13.58 -13.45
C LEU A 5 -6.78 13.73 -12.10
N SER A 6 -7.09 12.61 -11.43
CA SER A 6 -7.58 12.65 -10.05
C SER A 6 -6.52 13.26 -9.11
N ILE A 7 -6.97 13.92 -8.04
CA ILE A 7 -6.08 14.58 -7.06
C ILE A 7 -5.09 13.58 -6.44
N GLU A 8 -5.53 12.33 -6.29
CA GLU A 8 -4.74 11.23 -5.81
C GLU A 8 -3.56 10.93 -6.72
N ALA A 9 -3.82 10.77 -8.02
CA ALA A 9 -2.79 10.44 -8.99
C ALA A 9 -1.77 11.58 -9.14
N GLN A 10 -2.21 12.83 -9.02
CA GLN A 10 -1.32 13.99 -9.03
C GLN A 10 -0.40 14.01 -7.79
N ALA A 11 -0.97 13.86 -6.59
CA ALA A 11 -0.21 13.89 -5.34
C ALA A 11 0.83 12.75 -5.28
N LEU A 12 0.47 11.57 -5.79
CA LEU A 12 1.37 10.43 -5.84
C LEU A 12 2.49 10.60 -6.88
N ASP A 13 2.16 11.07 -8.09
CA ASP A 13 3.16 11.34 -9.14
C ASP A 13 4.20 12.37 -8.68
N GLU A 14 3.75 13.50 -8.13
CA GLU A 14 4.64 14.53 -7.58
C GLU A 14 5.55 13.97 -6.50
N LYS A 15 5.01 13.11 -5.63
CA LYS A 15 5.80 12.52 -4.56
C LYS A 15 6.82 11.51 -5.08
N ILE A 16 6.41 10.60 -5.95
CA ILE A 16 7.29 9.58 -6.53
C ILE A 16 8.48 10.25 -7.22
N LYS A 17 8.22 11.27 -8.05
CA LYS A 17 9.27 12.07 -8.71
C LYS A 17 10.24 12.67 -7.71
N LYS A 18 9.74 13.27 -6.62
CA LYS A 18 10.57 13.88 -5.58
C LYS A 18 11.43 12.84 -4.83
N VAL A 19 10.88 11.67 -4.55
CA VAL A 19 11.51 10.65 -3.71
C VAL A 19 12.51 9.81 -4.49
N PHE A 20 12.12 9.33 -5.67
CA PHE A 20 12.88 8.36 -6.45
C PHE A 20 13.53 8.95 -7.70
N GLY A 21 13.16 10.16 -8.12
CA GLY A 21 13.84 10.89 -9.19
C GLY A 21 13.55 10.38 -10.60
N PHE A 22 12.48 9.61 -10.82
CA PHE A 22 12.03 9.19 -12.15
C PHE A 22 10.68 9.80 -12.50
N ASP A 23 10.46 10.02 -13.80
CA ASP A 23 9.22 10.56 -14.34
C ASP A 23 8.16 9.46 -14.49
N ASN A 24 6.89 9.79 -14.16
CA ASN A 24 5.77 8.88 -14.37
C ASN A 24 4.88 9.37 -15.52
N SER A 25 4.30 8.41 -16.24
CA SER A 25 3.15 8.64 -17.11
C SER A 25 1.89 8.22 -16.39
N VAL A 26 1.03 9.19 -16.06
CA VAL A 26 -0.27 8.91 -15.44
C VAL A 26 -1.33 8.75 -16.52
N GLN A 27 -2.10 7.68 -16.45
CA GLN A 27 -3.20 7.39 -17.37
C GLN A 27 -4.40 6.83 -16.60
N GLU A 28 -5.60 7.24 -17.01
CA GLU A 28 -6.84 6.63 -16.55
C GLU A 28 -7.19 5.45 -17.45
N VAL A 29 -7.51 4.30 -16.85
CA VAL A 29 -7.85 3.08 -17.58
C VAL A 29 -9.06 2.43 -16.88
N ASP A 30 -10.11 2.11 -17.65
CA ASP A 30 -11.22 1.32 -17.12
C ASP A 30 -10.85 -0.16 -17.07
N LEU A 31 -10.61 -0.64 -15.85
CA LEU A 31 -10.27 -2.02 -15.55
C LEU A 31 -11.39 -2.72 -14.76
N THR A 32 -12.62 -2.20 -14.79
CA THR A 32 -13.74 -2.69 -13.96
C THR A 32 -13.98 -4.19 -14.12
N GLN A 33 -13.89 -4.70 -15.34
CA GLN A 33 -14.08 -6.11 -15.69
C GLN A 33 -12.95 -7.04 -15.19
N GLU A 34 -11.84 -6.47 -14.73
CA GLU A 34 -10.67 -7.21 -14.23
C GLU A 34 -10.71 -7.45 -12.72
N PHE A 35 -11.54 -6.68 -12.00
CA PHE A 35 -11.71 -6.86 -10.57
C PHE A 35 -12.78 -7.92 -10.30
N ARG A 36 -12.32 -9.10 -9.87
CA ARG A 36 -13.22 -10.15 -9.40
C ARG A 36 -13.75 -9.80 -8.01
N ARG A 37 -15.05 -9.58 -7.91
CA ARG A 37 -15.74 -9.42 -6.63
C ARG A 37 -15.63 -10.70 -5.81
N MET A 38 -15.36 -10.58 -4.52
CA MET A 38 -15.37 -11.72 -3.61
C MET A 38 -16.80 -12.18 -3.30
N GLN A 39 -16.95 -13.44 -2.92
CA GLN A 39 -18.21 -13.93 -2.38
C GLN A 39 -18.37 -13.43 -0.93
N GLY A 40 -19.60 -13.10 -0.53
CA GLY A 40 -19.95 -12.70 0.85
C GLY A 40 -19.47 -11.33 1.35
N THR A 41 -18.45 -10.72 0.73
CA THR A 41 -17.99 -9.35 1.04
C THR A 41 -18.24 -8.37 -0.13
N PRO A 42 -18.44 -7.05 0.13
CA PRO A 42 -18.45 -6.04 -0.93
C PRO A 42 -17.08 -5.82 -1.61
N GLY A 43 -16.01 -6.45 -1.10
CA GLY A 43 -14.64 -6.32 -1.61
C GLY A 43 -14.32 -7.04 -2.92
N PHE A 44 -13.09 -6.82 -3.37
CA PHE A 44 -12.51 -7.42 -4.56
C PHE A 44 -11.21 -8.15 -4.23
N CYS A 45 -10.94 -9.21 -4.98
CA CYS A 45 -9.70 -9.95 -4.84
C CYS A 45 -8.51 -9.06 -5.25
N HIS A 46 -7.44 -9.03 -4.45
CA HIS A 46 -6.21 -8.29 -4.75
C HIS A 46 -5.38 -8.89 -5.89
N PHE A 47 -5.85 -9.97 -6.52
CA PHE A 47 -5.18 -10.64 -7.63
C PHE A 47 -5.72 -10.18 -8.98
N PRO A 48 -5.34 -9.00 -9.51
CA PRO A 48 -5.54 -8.68 -10.91
C PRO A 48 -4.43 -9.35 -11.75
N PHE A 49 -4.00 -10.57 -11.43
CA PHE A 49 -3.03 -11.29 -12.26
C PHE A 49 -3.64 -11.47 -13.64
N GLY A 50 -2.93 -11.00 -14.67
CA GLY A 50 -3.43 -10.93 -16.04
C GLY A 50 -3.87 -9.52 -16.47
N ILE A 51 -3.99 -8.54 -15.57
CA ILE A 51 -4.31 -7.16 -15.96
C ILE A 51 -3.24 -6.58 -16.90
N LEU A 52 -1.96 -6.87 -16.63
CA LEU A 52 -0.85 -6.52 -17.50
C LEU A 52 -0.80 -7.36 -18.78
N GLU A 53 -1.41 -8.54 -18.81
CA GLU A 53 -1.55 -9.34 -20.03
C GLU A 53 -2.64 -8.77 -20.95
N LYS A 54 -3.65 -8.13 -20.35
CA LYS A 54 -4.77 -7.48 -21.05
C LYS A 54 -4.50 -6.03 -21.44
N VAL A 55 -3.44 -5.42 -20.90
CA VAL A 55 -2.93 -4.11 -21.33
C VAL A 55 -1.48 -4.26 -21.81
N PRO A 56 -1.24 -4.79 -23.04
CA PRO A 56 0.08 -5.20 -23.49
C PRO A 56 1.15 -4.11 -23.43
N ASP A 57 0.78 -2.85 -23.65
CA ASP A 57 1.69 -1.69 -23.62
C ASP A 57 2.31 -1.43 -22.23
N LEU A 58 1.73 -2.03 -21.18
CA LEU A 58 2.19 -1.92 -19.80
C LEU A 58 3.00 -3.14 -19.34
N LYS A 59 3.00 -4.23 -20.09
CA LYS A 59 3.57 -5.52 -19.67
C LYS A 59 5.07 -5.45 -19.35
N SER A 60 5.82 -4.64 -20.09
CA SER A 60 7.27 -4.46 -19.91
C SER A 60 7.64 -3.34 -18.94
N LYS A 61 6.67 -2.65 -18.35
CA LYS A 61 6.88 -1.49 -17.47
C LYS A 61 6.59 -1.85 -16.03
N LYS A 62 7.15 -1.07 -15.11
CA LYS A 62 6.70 -1.03 -13.72
C LYS A 62 5.44 -0.18 -13.63
N VAL A 63 4.37 -0.74 -13.07
CA VAL A 63 3.03 -0.15 -13.11
C VAL A 63 2.47 -0.08 -11.71
N MET A 64 2.04 1.11 -11.30
CA MET A 64 1.22 1.27 -10.10
C MET A 64 -0.23 1.51 -10.49
N LEU A 65 -1.11 0.63 -10.05
CA LEU A 65 -2.55 0.76 -10.16
C LEU A 65 -3.10 1.42 -8.91
N LEU A 66 -3.64 2.62 -9.07
CA LEU A 66 -4.41 3.28 -8.04
C LEU A 66 -5.90 2.96 -8.23
N THR A 67 -6.58 2.48 -7.19
CA THR A 67 -7.99 2.09 -7.26
C THR A 67 -8.78 2.52 -6.04
N GLY A 68 -10.05 2.91 -6.25
CA GLY A 68 -11.00 3.18 -5.17
C GLY A 68 -11.68 1.93 -4.61
N ARG A 69 -11.34 0.73 -5.10
CA ARG A 69 -11.96 -0.54 -4.71
C ARG A 69 -11.31 -1.11 -3.45
N ASP A 70 -12.12 -1.65 -2.56
CA ASP A 70 -11.65 -2.38 -1.38
C ASP A 70 -11.04 -3.73 -1.80
N LEU A 71 -9.78 -3.97 -1.41
CA LEU A 71 -9.00 -5.13 -1.89
C LEU A 71 -8.68 -6.08 -0.75
N TYR A 72 -8.63 -7.38 -1.05
CA TYR A 72 -8.31 -8.45 -0.09
C TYR A 72 -7.24 -9.41 -0.61
N ALA A 73 -6.26 -9.71 0.24
CA ALA A 73 -5.15 -10.66 0.09
C ALA A 73 -5.59 -12.14 0.02
N GLY A 74 -6.79 -12.47 0.47
CA GLY A 74 -7.28 -13.84 0.55
C GLY A 74 -8.77 -13.95 0.27
N ASP A 75 -9.30 -15.17 0.39
CA ASP A 75 -10.73 -15.43 0.29
C ASP A 75 -11.47 -15.22 1.64
N SER A 76 -10.76 -14.83 2.71
CA SER A 76 -11.36 -14.54 4.02
C SER A 76 -12.01 -13.15 4.03
N GLU A 77 -13.26 -13.09 4.50
CA GLU A 77 -14.09 -11.87 4.46
C GLU A 77 -13.76 -10.85 5.56
N GLN A 78 -13.04 -11.22 6.61
CA GLN A 78 -12.92 -10.38 7.82
C GLN A 78 -11.54 -9.73 8.01
N ASP A 79 -10.46 -10.43 7.66
CA ASP A 79 -9.12 -10.07 8.15
C ASP A 79 -8.07 -9.82 7.05
N ASP A 80 -8.40 -10.11 5.79
CA ASP A 80 -7.41 -10.12 4.70
C ASP A 80 -7.44 -8.86 3.82
N TRP A 81 -8.13 -7.79 4.23
CA TRP A 81 -8.12 -6.56 3.43
C TRP A 81 -6.74 -5.89 3.45
N ILE A 82 -6.39 -5.16 2.39
CA ILE A 82 -5.05 -4.55 2.23
C ILE A 82 -5.14 -3.12 1.69
N PHE A 83 -4.16 -2.28 2.06
CA PHE A 83 -3.98 -0.95 1.47
C PHE A 83 -3.25 -1.00 0.13
N GLY A 84 -2.35 -1.94 -0.02
CA GLY A 84 -1.55 -2.09 -1.23
C GLY A 84 -0.94 -3.48 -1.33
N PHE A 85 -0.36 -3.73 -2.50
CA PHE A 85 0.34 -4.98 -2.79
C PHE A 85 1.31 -4.78 -3.94
N HIS A 86 2.46 -5.45 -3.85
CA HIS A 86 3.45 -5.53 -4.90
C HIS A 86 3.66 -6.98 -5.36
N ALA A 87 3.56 -7.21 -6.67
CA ALA A 87 4.07 -8.41 -7.32
C ALA A 87 4.63 -8.16 -8.72
N GLY A 88 5.90 -8.51 -8.89
CA GLY A 88 6.59 -8.48 -10.18
C GLY A 88 6.61 -7.07 -10.75
N ASN A 89 5.85 -6.83 -11.81
CA ASN A 89 5.77 -5.52 -12.48
C ASN A 89 4.58 -4.68 -12.03
N LEU A 90 3.71 -5.22 -11.17
CA LEU A 90 2.50 -4.54 -10.73
C LEU A 90 2.59 -4.20 -9.24
N MET A 91 2.27 -2.95 -8.94
CA MET A 91 1.95 -2.45 -7.61
C MET A 91 0.49 -2.01 -7.63
N VAL A 92 -0.21 -2.15 -6.52
CA VAL A 92 -1.60 -1.71 -6.37
C VAL A 92 -1.71 -0.90 -5.09
N VAL A 93 -2.47 0.20 -5.13
CA VAL A 93 -2.85 0.99 -3.97
C VAL A 93 -4.37 1.15 -3.97
N SER A 94 -5.02 0.71 -2.88
CA SER A 94 -6.45 0.89 -2.63
C SER A 94 -6.70 2.10 -1.74
N THR A 95 -7.54 3.02 -2.21
CA THR A 95 -7.96 4.19 -1.42
C THR A 95 -9.24 3.96 -0.62
N ALA A 96 -9.88 2.79 -0.76
CA ALA A 96 -11.23 2.53 -0.26
C ALA A 96 -11.37 2.79 1.25
N ARG A 97 -10.38 2.35 2.04
CA ARG A 97 -10.36 2.47 3.50
C ARG A 97 -9.62 3.71 4.02
N MET A 98 -9.01 4.50 3.14
CA MET A 98 -8.23 5.67 3.53
C MET A 98 -9.08 6.94 3.72
N LYS A 99 -10.33 6.91 3.27
CA LYS A 99 -11.24 8.05 3.24
C LYS A 99 -11.97 8.31 4.56
N GLY A 100 -12.00 7.33 5.46
CA GLY A 100 -12.68 7.36 6.74
C GLY A 100 -11.75 7.52 7.92
N PRO A 101 -12.28 7.86 9.11
CA PRO A 101 -11.51 7.80 10.35
C PRO A 101 -11.35 6.37 10.88
N ASP A 102 -12.12 5.42 10.35
CA ASP A 102 -12.06 4.01 10.71
C ASP A 102 -11.64 3.15 9.50
N ASN A 103 -11.44 1.86 9.75
CA ASN A 103 -10.89 0.93 8.77
C ASN A 103 -11.94 0.45 7.78
N LYS A 104 -13.07 1.15 7.66
CA LYS A 104 -14.18 0.74 6.79
C LYS A 104 -14.02 1.34 5.40
N PRO A 105 -14.38 0.60 4.34
CA PRO A 105 -14.37 1.15 3.00
C PRO A 105 -15.47 2.22 2.86
N LEU A 106 -15.14 3.36 2.25
CA LEU A 106 -16.06 4.47 2.01
C LEU A 106 -15.95 4.99 0.58
N ASP A 107 -17.09 5.40 0.01
CA ASP A 107 -17.12 6.03 -1.31
C ASP A 107 -16.73 7.52 -1.22
N ARG A 108 -17.13 8.19 -0.13
CA ARG A 108 -16.91 9.62 0.10
C ARG A 108 -15.77 9.87 1.08
N LEU A 109 -15.11 11.02 0.92
CA LEU A 109 -14.10 11.50 1.84
C LEU A 109 -14.75 12.05 3.13
N GLU A 110 -14.36 11.52 4.28
CA GLU A 110 -14.85 11.91 5.61
C GLU A 110 -13.75 12.45 6.54
N VAL A 111 -12.48 12.31 6.14
CA VAL A 111 -11.31 12.90 6.82
C VAL A 111 -10.77 14.11 6.03
N PRO A 112 -9.91 14.95 6.62
CA PRO A 112 -9.25 16.02 5.87
C PRO A 112 -8.49 15.48 4.66
N GLU A 113 -8.59 16.17 3.52
CA GLU A 113 -7.96 15.78 2.25
C GLU A 113 -6.44 15.58 2.40
N GLU A 114 -5.77 16.44 3.16
CA GLU A 114 -4.33 16.32 3.44
C GLU A 114 -3.96 14.98 4.10
N LEU A 115 -4.77 14.52 5.07
CA LEU A 115 -4.54 13.24 5.73
C LEU A 115 -4.80 12.08 4.78
N TYR A 116 -5.89 12.15 4.01
CA TYR A 116 -6.23 11.15 2.98
C TYR A 116 -5.10 10.98 1.96
N LEU A 117 -4.62 12.10 1.41
CA LEU A 117 -3.51 12.08 0.45
C LEU A 117 -2.21 11.60 1.10
N ALA A 118 -1.94 11.95 2.37
CA ALA A 118 -0.77 11.46 3.09
C ALA A 118 -0.78 9.93 3.29
N ARG A 119 -1.94 9.34 3.61
CA ARG A 119 -2.12 7.88 3.72
C ARG A 119 -1.84 7.19 2.40
N MET A 120 -2.45 7.67 1.32
CA MET A 120 -2.26 7.12 -0.02
C MET A 120 -0.80 7.24 -0.48
N VAL A 121 -0.19 8.40 -0.26
CA VAL A 121 1.22 8.62 -0.61
C VAL A 121 2.12 7.67 0.17
N PHE A 122 1.90 7.50 1.47
CA PHE A 122 2.64 6.54 2.27
C PHE A 122 2.59 5.14 1.64
N THR A 123 1.38 4.65 1.35
CA THR A 123 1.21 3.32 0.77
C THR A 123 1.86 3.21 -0.61
N GLY A 124 1.68 4.20 -1.50
CA GLY A 124 2.31 4.14 -2.81
C GLY A 124 3.84 4.13 -2.76
N ILE A 125 4.44 4.97 -1.91
CA ILE A 125 5.90 4.95 -1.72
C ILE A 125 6.38 3.63 -1.09
N HIS A 126 5.60 3.06 -0.17
CA HIS A 126 5.85 1.75 0.43
C HIS A 126 5.87 0.64 -0.64
N GLU A 127 4.85 0.57 -1.50
CA GLU A 127 4.74 -0.47 -2.52
C GLU A 127 5.87 -0.41 -3.56
N ILE A 128 6.27 0.80 -3.99
CA ILE A 128 7.47 0.96 -4.85
C ILE A 128 8.72 0.52 -4.08
N GLY A 129 8.78 0.87 -2.80
CA GLY A 129 9.89 0.54 -1.94
C GLY A 129 10.17 -0.96 -1.83
N HIS A 130 9.14 -1.82 -1.89
CA HIS A 130 9.34 -3.28 -1.95
C HIS A 130 10.19 -3.72 -3.15
N ASP A 131 10.10 -2.99 -4.27
CA ASP A 131 10.83 -3.31 -5.48
C ASP A 131 12.22 -2.67 -5.53
N VAL A 132 12.37 -1.45 -5.00
CA VAL A 132 13.61 -0.66 -5.19
C VAL A 132 14.52 -0.59 -3.97
N VAL A 133 14.03 -0.88 -2.76
CA VAL A 133 14.84 -0.79 -1.53
C VAL A 133 15.45 -2.16 -1.21
N LYS A 134 16.78 -2.25 -1.28
CA LYS A 134 17.55 -3.50 -1.06
C LYS A 134 18.22 -3.54 0.32
N ALA A 135 17.49 -3.14 1.36
CA ALA A 135 18.04 -3.05 2.70
C ALA A 135 18.13 -4.43 3.40
N GLY A 136 19.30 -4.78 3.94
CA GLY A 136 19.52 -6.08 4.59
C GLY A 136 18.96 -6.25 6.01
N HIS A 137 18.15 -5.32 6.51
CA HIS A 137 17.64 -5.34 7.90
C HIS A 137 16.14 -5.64 7.98
N TYR A 138 15.54 -6.08 6.89
CA TYR A 138 14.13 -6.43 6.88
C TYR A 138 13.87 -7.74 7.63
N LEU A 139 12.73 -7.80 8.30
CA LEU A 139 12.22 -9.01 8.95
C LEU A 139 10.85 -9.34 8.37
N SER A 140 10.49 -10.63 8.41
CA SER A 140 9.15 -11.05 7.97
C SER A 140 8.09 -10.45 8.86
N ALA A 141 7.08 -9.82 8.26
CA ALA A 141 5.90 -9.30 8.91
C ALA A 141 4.73 -10.28 8.76
N VAL A 142 4.00 -10.49 9.85
CA VAL A 142 2.79 -11.31 9.88
C VAL A 142 1.73 -10.56 10.70
N TRP A 143 0.56 -10.32 10.11
CA TRP A 143 -0.58 -9.78 10.83
C TRP A 143 -1.27 -10.91 11.57
N ILE A 144 -1.64 -10.68 12.83
CA ILE A 144 -2.37 -11.62 13.67
C ILE A 144 -3.63 -10.96 14.20
N ASN A 145 -4.79 -11.48 13.79
CA ASN A 145 -6.04 -11.21 14.49
C ASN A 145 -6.03 -11.99 15.81
N ALA A 146 -5.99 -11.27 16.93
CA ALA A 146 -5.87 -11.89 18.25
C ALA A 146 -7.17 -12.56 18.73
N ILE A 147 -8.32 -12.19 18.14
CA ILE A 147 -9.63 -12.74 18.45
C ILE A 147 -9.82 -14.09 17.75
N THR A 148 -9.51 -14.15 16.45
CA THR A 148 -9.75 -15.34 15.61
C THR A 148 -8.54 -16.27 15.55
N GLY A 149 -7.34 -15.76 15.83
CA GLY A 149 -6.07 -16.47 15.64
C GLY A 149 -5.63 -16.55 14.18
N HIS A 150 -6.35 -15.88 13.26
CA HIS A 150 -6.00 -15.79 11.85
C HIS A 150 -4.66 -15.08 11.66
N GLN A 151 -3.90 -15.53 10.65
CA GLN A 151 -2.58 -14.99 10.33
C GLN A 151 -2.48 -14.70 8.84
N LEU A 152 -1.95 -13.52 8.52
CA LEU A 152 -1.66 -13.10 7.15
C LEU A 152 -0.17 -12.77 7.03
N GLU A 153 0.54 -13.48 6.15
CA GLU A 153 1.94 -13.18 5.82
C GLU A 153 2.01 -11.97 4.90
N MET A 154 2.76 -10.94 5.30
CA MET A 154 2.88 -9.67 4.58
C MET A 154 4.26 -9.52 3.92
N GLY A 155 5.21 -10.39 4.26
CA GLY A 155 6.55 -10.39 3.68
C GLY A 155 7.55 -9.49 4.43
N PRO A 156 8.72 -9.20 3.84
CA PRO A 156 9.83 -8.55 4.54
C PRO A 156 9.69 -7.03 4.65
N HIS A 157 9.84 -6.50 5.86
CA HIS A 157 9.67 -5.08 6.17
C HIS A 157 10.72 -4.51 7.11
N CYS A 158 10.90 -3.19 7.07
CA CYS A 158 11.80 -2.43 7.92
C CYS A 158 11.42 -2.56 9.41
N THR A 159 12.41 -2.53 10.30
CA THR A 159 12.21 -2.58 11.76
C THR A 159 12.07 -1.22 12.43
N ASP A 160 12.35 -0.13 11.72
CA ASP A 160 12.17 1.23 12.22
C ASP A 160 10.74 1.68 11.93
N ASN A 161 9.90 1.79 12.97
CA ASN A 161 8.48 2.16 12.87
C ASN A 161 8.20 3.59 12.34
N ARG A 162 9.28 4.35 12.09
CA ARG A 162 9.26 5.66 11.45
C ARG A 162 9.54 5.59 9.96
N CYS A 163 10.10 4.49 9.47
CA CYS A 163 10.43 4.30 8.05
C CYS A 163 9.17 3.96 7.25
N VAL A 164 9.04 4.52 6.04
CA VAL A 164 7.94 4.19 5.12
C VAL A 164 7.86 2.70 4.79
N MET A 165 9.00 1.98 4.84
CA MET A 165 9.09 0.52 4.66
C MET A 165 8.73 -0.29 5.92
N TYR A 166 8.28 0.36 6.99
CA TYR A 166 7.68 -0.32 8.14
C TYR A 166 6.29 -0.79 7.75
N GLU A 167 5.92 -1.98 8.19
CA GLU A 167 4.61 -2.51 7.87
C GLU A 167 3.51 -1.91 8.74
N VAL A 168 2.40 -1.59 8.10
CA VAL A 168 1.20 -1.05 8.73
C VAL A 168 0.03 -1.92 8.35
N VAL A 169 -0.66 -2.40 9.37
CA VAL A 169 -1.76 -3.35 9.22
C VAL A 169 -3.11 -2.66 9.32
N ASP A 170 -3.10 -1.36 9.65
CA ASP A 170 -4.33 -0.65 9.93
C ASP A 170 -4.29 0.88 9.69
N ILE A 171 -5.45 1.57 9.61
CA ILE A 171 -5.50 3.05 9.59
C ILE A 171 -5.09 3.58 10.96
N ILE A 172 -5.71 3.03 12.01
CA ILE A 172 -5.37 3.30 13.41
C ILE A 172 -4.84 2.01 14.01
N ALA A 173 -3.73 2.09 14.74
CA ALA A 173 -3.14 0.93 15.38
C ALA A 173 -4.19 0.18 16.24
N PRO A 174 -4.40 -1.13 16.00
CA PRO A 174 -5.44 -1.89 16.67
C PRO A 174 -5.10 -2.06 18.16
N PRO A 175 -6.11 -2.14 19.05
CA PRO A 175 -5.90 -2.56 20.43
C PRO A 175 -5.18 -3.91 20.51
N PRO A 176 -4.24 -4.11 21.45
CA PRO A 176 -3.50 -5.37 21.61
C PRO A 176 -4.35 -6.64 21.71
N GLU A 177 -5.55 -6.52 22.26
CA GLU A 177 -6.54 -7.59 22.41
C GLU A 177 -7.28 -7.94 21.10
N GLU A 178 -7.28 -7.03 20.12
CA GLU A 178 -7.94 -7.23 18.81
C GLU A 178 -6.95 -7.75 17.78
N GLY A 179 -5.71 -7.25 17.79
CA GLY A 179 -4.67 -7.78 16.93
C GLY A 179 -3.31 -7.11 17.08
N HIS A 180 -2.34 -7.67 16.39
CA HIS A 180 -0.95 -7.20 16.39
C HIS A 180 -0.18 -7.72 15.18
N MET A 181 0.92 -7.06 14.87
CA MET A 181 1.89 -7.58 13.91
C MET A 181 3.01 -8.32 14.65
N LEU A 182 3.45 -9.45 14.10
CA LEU A 182 4.78 -9.98 14.37
C LEU A 182 5.75 -9.44 13.32
N LEU A 183 6.87 -8.88 13.77
CA LEU A 183 7.99 -8.50 12.91
C LEU A 183 9.21 -9.30 13.33
N GLY A 184 9.52 -10.36 12.58
CA GLY A 184 10.35 -11.45 13.06
C GLY A 184 9.68 -12.14 14.25
N ASP A 185 10.32 -12.09 15.41
CA ASP A 185 9.80 -12.64 16.67
C ASP A 185 9.17 -11.58 17.59
N GLN A 186 9.15 -10.31 17.17
CA GLN A 186 8.72 -9.19 18.00
C GLN A 186 7.25 -8.84 17.76
N LYS A 187 6.45 -8.82 18.83
CA LYS A 187 5.09 -8.27 18.80
C LYS A 187 5.10 -6.75 18.70
N LYS A 188 4.32 -6.21 17.77
CA LYS A 188 4.16 -4.77 17.50
C LYS A 188 2.68 -4.39 17.56
N PHE A 189 2.41 -3.27 18.22
CA PHE A 189 1.06 -2.73 18.45
C PHE A 189 0.94 -1.28 17.93
N ASP A 190 1.93 -0.84 17.16
CA ASP A 190 2.11 0.54 16.72
C ASP A 190 2.01 0.67 15.19
N THR A 191 1.31 -0.28 14.58
CA THR A 191 1.23 -0.58 13.14
C THR A 191 0.03 0.06 12.45
N GLY A 192 -0.32 1.28 12.84
CA GLY A 192 -1.33 2.11 12.18
C GLY A 192 -0.69 3.16 11.25
N ILE A 193 -1.30 3.41 10.09
CA ILE A 193 -0.86 4.45 9.15
C ILE A 193 -0.90 5.83 9.83
N ASP A 194 -1.97 6.17 10.55
CA ASP A 194 -2.08 7.47 11.22
C ASP A 194 -1.03 7.63 12.33
N GLU A 195 -0.78 6.57 13.10
CA GLU A 195 0.27 6.54 14.12
C GLU A 195 1.66 6.73 13.49
N HIS A 196 1.88 6.14 12.32
CA HIS A 196 3.10 6.37 11.55
C HIS A 196 3.22 7.82 11.09
N LEU A 197 2.18 8.37 10.46
CA LEU A 197 2.16 9.74 9.92
C LEU A 197 2.27 10.82 11.01
N LYS A 198 1.85 10.53 12.24
CA LYS A 198 2.10 11.41 13.40
C LYS A 198 3.58 11.50 13.78
N ARG A 199 4.39 10.48 13.45
CA ARG A 199 5.83 10.42 13.81
C ARG A 199 6.70 11.02 12.73
N MET A 200 6.41 10.70 11.46
CA MET A 200 7.22 11.07 10.30
C MET A 200 6.37 11.40 9.08
N GLN A 201 7.00 12.04 8.09
CA GLN A 201 6.40 12.26 6.78
C GLN A 201 6.19 10.94 6.02
N SER A 202 5.19 10.92 5.14
CA SER A 202 4.77 9.75 4.34
C SER A 202 5.83 9.18 3.39
N ASP A 203 6.97 9.85 3.24
CA ASP A 203 8.05 9.52 2.33
C ASP A 203 9.41 9.29 3.03
N TYR A 204 9.42 9.21 4.36
CA TYR A 204 10.66 9.08 5.10
C TYR A 204 11.23 7.66 5.03
N PHE A 205 12.46 7.53 4.51
CA PHE A 205 13.25 6.30 4.61
C PHE A 205 14.27 6.42 5.74
N CYS A 206 14.44 5.38 6.55
CA CYS A 206 15.45 5.35 7.59
C CYS A 206 16.88 5.34 7.00
N GLU A 207 17.88 5.59 7.85
CA GLU A 207 19.30 5.65 7.49
C GLU A 207 19.84 4.35 6.83
N ARG A 208 19.12 3.23 6.96
CA ARG A 208 19.46 1.97 6.31
C ARG A 208 18.70 1.74 5.01
N CYS A 209 17.45 2.19 4.91
CA CYS A 209 16.63 2.04 3.70
C CYS A 209 17.03 3.04 2.61
N LYS A 210 17.17 4.31 2.98
CA LYS A 210 17.44 5.41 2.03
C LYS A 210 18.67 5.17 1.14
N PRO A 211 19.85 4.79 1.68
CA PRO A 211 21.02 4.55 0.83
C PRO A 211 20.94 3.25 0.02
N SER A 212 19.94 2.38 0.28
CA SER A 212 19.74 1.12 -0.44
C SER A 212 18.66 1.19 -1.52
N ILE A 213 18.22 2.40 -1.87
CA ILE A 213 17.32 2.61 -3.01
C ILE A 213 18.13 2.40 -4.30
N GLU A 214 17.74 1.40 -5.08
CA GLU A 214 18.29 1.09 -6.39
C GLU A 214 17.14 1.07 -7.40
N ILE A 215 17.13 2.02 -8.34
CA ILE A 215 16.06 2.14 -9.35
C ILE A 215 16.41 1.31 -10.60
N PRO A 216 15.67 0.22 -10.89
CA PRO A 216 15.87 -0.56 -12.11
C PRO A 216 15.52 0.22 -13.38
N ASP A 217 16.10 -0.18 -14.52
CA ASP A 217 15.79 0.42 -15.82
C ASP A 217 14.31 0.28 -16.22
N ALA A 218 13.57 -0.69 -15.68
CA ALA A 218 12.14 -0.85 -15.96
C ALA A 218 11.23 0.29 -15.43
N TYR A 219 11.79 1.21 -14.64
CA TYR A 219 11.14 2.47 -14.21
C TYR A 219 11.47 3.67 -15.11
N ARG A 220 12.36 3.51 -16.10
CA ARG A 220 12.82 4.55 -17.02
C ARG A 220 12.19 4.37 -18.39
#